data_AF-A0A931UVL3-F1
#
_entry.id   AF-A0A931UVL3-F1
#
_cell.length_a   1.000
_cell.length_b   1.000
_cell.length_c   1.000
_cell.angle_alpha   90.00
_cell.angle_beta   90.00
_cell.angle_gamma   90.00
#
_symmetry.space_group_name_H-M   'P 1'
#
loop_
_entity.id
_entity.type
_entity.pdbx_description
1 polymer ?
#
loop_
_entity_poly.entity_id
_entity_poly.type
_entity_poly.pdbx_seq_one_letter_code
_entity_poly.pdbx_strand_id
1 'polypeptide(L)'
;MLAIARQNPSWGYTRLRGAMANLGHDLARNTIARILRDNGLEPAPRRGKSMAWKTFLKAHAGAIAAADFFSVEVLTRGGLVRYLVLFLIDLKSRRVHVA
;
A
#
# COMPACT_ATOMS: atom_id res chain seq x y z
N MET A 1 18.17 -7.57 12.83
CA MET A 1 18.31 -6.23 12.19
C MET A 1 17.09 -5.82 11.35
N LEU A 2 16.73 -6.55 10.29
CA LEU A 2 15.57 -6.20 9.43
C LEU A 2 14.22 -6.11 10.18
N ALA A 3 13.97 -7.02 11.13
CA ALA A 3 12.77 -6.97 11.97
C ALA A 3 12.68 -5.67 12.79
N ILE A 4 13.78 -5.28 13.46
CA ILE A 4 13.90 -4.02 14.22
C ILE A 4 13.67 -2.81 13.33
N ALA A 5 14.26 -2.83 12.13
CA ALA A 5 14.14 -1.78 11.12
C ALA A 5 12.71 -1.62 10.55
N ARG A 6 11.93 -2.70 10.48
CA ARG A 6 10.52 -2.71 10.06
C ARG A 6 9.58 -2.28 11.19
N GLN A 7 9.84 -2.72 12.42
CA GLN A 7 9.07 -2.35 13.60
C GLN A 7 9.30 -0.88 14.01
N ASN A 8 10.45 -0.31 13.65
CA ASN A 8 10.80 1.08 13.94
C ASN A 8 11.13 1.87 12.65
N PRO A 9 10.13 2.25 11.85
CA PRO A 9 10.34 2.91 10.56
C PRO A 9 11.06 4.26 10.65
N SER A 10 10.97 4.94 11.79
CA SER A 10 11.60 6.25 12.03
C SER A 10 13.09 6.16 12.39
N TRP A 11 13.63 4.98 12.64
CA TRP A 11 15.00 4.84 13.12
C TRP A 11 16.02 4.96 11.99
N GLY A 12 16.85 6.01 12.08
CA GLY A 12 18.01 6.21 11.22
C GLY A 12 19.16 5.23 11.51
N TYR A 13 20.17 5.23 10.64
CA TYR A 13 21.29 4.27 10.70
C TYR A 13 22.06 4.31 12.01
N THR A 14 22.24 5.49 12.61
CA THR A 14 22.92 5.64 13.91
C THR A 14 22.15 4.96 15.04
N ARG A 15 20.82 5.11 15.06
CA ARG A 15 19.96 4.50 16.09
C ARG A 15 19.87 2.98 15.92
N LEU A 16 19.81 2.51 14.67
CA LEU A 16 19.91 1.09 14.36
C LEU A 16 21.27 0.50 14.76
N ARG A 17 22.37 1.23 14.55
CA ARG A 17 23.71 0.81 14.99
C ARG A 17 23.76 0.65 16.51
N GLY A 18 23.27 1.62 17.27
CA GLY A 18 23.23 1.53 18.74
C GLY A 18 22.39 0.35 19.22
N ALA A 19 21.22 0.12 18.62
CA ALA A 19 20.39 -1.04 18.93
C ALA A 19 21.09 -2.38 18.63
N MET A 20 21.84 -2.46 17.52
CA MET A 20 22.63 -3.65 17.19
C MET A 20 23.81 -3.85 18.13
N ALA A 21 24.47 -2.76 18.55
CA ALA A 21 25.55 -2.82 19.53
C ALA A 21 25.06 -3.34 20.90
N ASN A 22 23.87 -2.92 21.33
CA ASN A 22 23.23 -3.45 22.55
C ASN A 22 22.91 -4.95 22.46
N LEU A 23 22.79 -5.50 21.26
CA LEU A 23 22.59 -6.93 21.00
C LEU A 23 23.91 -7.69 20.79
N GLY A 24 25.06 -7.04 20.98
CA GLY A 24 26.39 -7.64 20.81
C GLY A 24 26.91 -7.64 19.38
N HIS A 25 26.28 -6.90 18.47
CA HIS A 25 26.70 -6.81 17.07
C HIS A 25 27.27 -5.42 16.73
N ASP A 26 28.58 -5.35 16.46
CA ASP A 26 29.18 -4.14 15.90
C ASP A 26 29.06 -4.13 14.37
N LEU A 27 28.24 -3.21 13.87
CA LEU A 27 28.00 -3.03 12.44
C LEU A 27 28.32 -1.60 12.05
N ALA A 28 29.11 -1.44 10.98
CA ALA A 28 29.33 -0.13 10.38
C ALA A 28 28.02 0.43 9.79
N ARG A 29 27.88 1.76 9.78
CA ARG A 29 26.71 2.45 9.20
C ARG A 29 26.50 2.08 7.72
N ASN A 30 27.58 1.88 6.97
CA ASN A 30 27.52 1.48 5.57
C ASN A 30 26.99 0.06 5.40
N THR A 31 27.36 -0.86 6.29
CA THR A 31 26.84 -2.24 6.31
C THR A 31 25.34 -2.23 6.58
N ILE A 32 24.89 -1.39 7.53
CA ILE A 32 23.47 -1.18 7.81
C ILE A 32 22.73 -0.62 6.60
N ALA A 33 23.29 0.41 5.94
CA ALA A 33 22.68 1.01 4.75
C ALA A 33 22.58 0.01 3.58
N ARG A 34 23.62 -0.80 3.36
CA ARG A 34 23.65 -1.85 2.32
C ARG A 34 22.57 -2.90 2.58
N ILE A 35 22.56 -3.50 3.78
CA ILE A 35 21.57 -4.54 4.14
C ILE A 35 20.13 -4.04 3.97
N LEU A 36 19.85 -2.80 4.37
CA LEU A 36 18.51 -2.21 4.22
C LEU A 36 18.14 -2.02 2.74
N ARG A 37 19.07 -1.50 1.93
CA ARG A 37 18.88 -1.30 0.49
C ARG A 37 18.64 -2.62 -0.23
N ASP A 38 19.44 -3.65 0.06
CA ASP A 38 19.34 -4.98 -0.54
C ASP A 38 18.00 -5.66 -0.21
N ASN A 39 17.34 -5.25 0.87
CA ASN A 39 16.03 -5.73 1.30
C ASN A 39 14.87 -4.78 0.95
N GLY A 40 15.11 -3.79 0.09
CA GLY A 40 14.08 -2.84 -0.36
C GLY A 40 13.55 -1.91 0.74
N LEU A 41 14.28 -1.76 1.85
CA LEU A 41 13.90 -0.88 2.94
C LEU A 41 14.50 0.51 2.71
N GLU A 42 13.63 1.48 2.45
CA GLU A 42 14.04 2.87 2.30
C GLU A 42 14.75 3.39 3.56
N PRO A 43 15.67 4.38 3.41
CA PRO A 43 16.23 5.09 4.56
C PRO A 43 15.13 5.78 5.38
N ALA A 44 15.31 5.84 6.70
CA ALA A 44 14.53 6.80 7.49
C ALA A 44 14.86 8.23 7.05
N PRO A 45 13.88 9.16 6.99
CA PRO A 45 12.50 9.02 7.44
C PRO A 45 11.52 8.49 6.37
N ARG A 46 11.99 8.21 5.14
CA ARG A 46 11.12 7.80 4.01
C ARG A 46 10.36 6.50 4.30
N ARG A 47 10.99 5.57 5.01
CA ARG A 47 10.37 4.29 5.46
C ARG A 47 9.06 4.44 6.25
N GLY A 48 8.81 5.59 6.88
CA GLY A 48 7.57 5.86 7.62
C GLY A 48 6.62 6.86 6.96
N LYS A 49 6.97 7.42 5.79
CA LYS A 49 6.18 8.46 5.11
C LYS A 49 5.14 7.91 4.13
N SER A 50 5.31 6.67 3.67
CA SER A 50 4.32 6.02 2.81
C SER A 50 3.41 5.15 3.67
N MET A 51 2.16 5.58 3.88
CA MET A 51 1.14 4.65 4.35
C MET A 51 0.99 3.60 3.25
N ALA A 52 1.35 2.35 3.53
CA ALA A 52 1.16 1.28 2.58
C ALA A 52 -0.29 1.31 2.09
N TRP A 53 -0.51 1.27 0.77
CA TRP A 53 -1.85 1.34 0.17
C TRP A 53 -2.82 0.34 0.82
N LYS A 54 -2.31 -0.83 1.21
CA LYS A 54 -3.05 -1.84 1.98
C LYS A 54 -3.54 -1.35 3.35
N THR A 55 -2.73 -0.60 4.08
CA THR A 55 -3.10 0.02 5.37
C THR A 55 -4.14 1.12 5.18
N PHE A 56 -3.96 1.95 4.15
CA PHE A 56 -4.95 2.98 3.78
C PHE A 56 -6.30 2.36 3.42
N LEU A 57 -6.29 1.37 2.52
CA LEU A 57 -7.48 0.62 2.13
C LEU A 57 -8.12 -0.07 3.34
N LYS A 58 -7.36 -0.69 4.24
CA LYS A 58 -7.92 -1.33 5.44
C LYS A 58 -8.60 -0.33 6.38
N ALA A 59 -8.04 0.87 6.53
CA ALA A 59 -8.60 1.91 7.38
C ALA A 59 -9.87 2.55 6.78
N HIS A 60 -9.95 2.68 5.45
CA HIS A 60 -11.02 3.39 4.77
C HIS A 60 -11.98 2.48 3.97
N ALA A 61 -11.78 1.17 3.98
CA ALA A 61 -12.62 0.21 3.23
C ALA A 61 -14.11 0.28 3.62
N GLY A 62 -14.44 0.72 4.84
CA GLY A 62 -15.83 0.89 5.26
C GLY A 62 -16.48 2.21 4.82
N ALA A 63 -15.72 3.13 4.22
CA ALA A 63 -16.18 4.45 3.79
C ALA A 63 -15.89 4.73 2.31
N ILE A 64 -15.20 3.82 1.60
CA ILE A 64 -14.84 3.96 0.19
C ILE A 64 -15.62 2.93 -0.62
N ALA A 65 -16.40 3.42 -1.58
CA ALA A 65 -16.94 2.64 -2.68
C ALA A 65 -16.07 2.86 -3.93
N ALA A 66 -15.86 1.81 -4.73
CA ALA A 66 -15.29 1.92 -6.05
C ALA A 66 -16.40 2.24 -7.05
N ALA A 67 -16.18 3.18 -7.97
CA ALA A 67 -17.09 3.49 -9.06
C ALA A 67 -16.41 3.11 -10.39
N ASP A 68 -17.13 2.43 -11.27
CA ASP A 68 -16.63 2.08 -12.60
C ASP A 68 -17.80 1.97 -13.60
N PHE A 69 -17.49 1.89 -14.89
CA PHE A 69 -18.48 1.82 -15.97
C PHE A 69 -18.32 0.53 -16.77
N PHE A 70 -19.43 -0.09 -17.18
CA PHE A 70 -19.41 -1.14 -18.21
C PHE A 70 -20.30 -0.78 -19.39
N SER A 71 -19.97 -1.28 -20.58
CA SER A 71 -20.75 -1.07 -21.79
C SER A 71 -21.67 -2.26 -22.06
N VAL A 72 -22.95 -1.99 -22.30
CA VAL A 72 -23.94 -2.97 -22.76
C VAL A 72 -24.40 -2.59 -24.15
N GLU A 73 -24.31 -3.52 -25.08
CA GLU A 73 -24.86 -3.35 -26.42
C GLU A 73 -26.27 -3.96 -26.45
N VAL A 74 -27.27 -3.14 -26.78
CA VAL A 74 -28.67 -3.55 -26.87
C VAL A 74 -29.09 -3.48 -28.34
N LEU A 75 -29.54 -4.61 -28.88
CA LEU A 75 -30.10 -4.65 -30.22
C LEU A 75 -31.53 -4.09 -30.20
N THR A 76 -31.74 -2.96 -30.86
CA THR A 76 -33.06 -2.33 -31.02
C THR A 76 -33.54 -2.48 -32.46
N ARG A 77 -34.83 -2.18 -32.72
CA ARG A 77 -35.39 -2.17 -34.09
C ARG A 77 -34.64 -1.23 -35.05
N GLY A 78 -33.94 -0.22 -34.53
CA GLY A 78 -33.13 0.72 -35.32
C GLY A 78 -31.64 0.40 -35.39
N GLY A 79 -31.19 -0.72 -34.82
CA GLY A 79 -29.77 -1.12 -34.79
C GLY A 79 -29.22 -1.34 -33.38
N LEU A 80 -27.91 -1.60 -33.30
CA LEU A 80 -27.18 -1.77 -32.05
C LEU A 80 -26.97 -0.42 -31.35
N VAL A 81 -27.41 -0.31 -30.10
CA VAL A 81 -27.21 0.87 -29.26
C VAL A 81 -26.33 0.49 -28.08
N ARG A 82 -25.25 1.23 -27.86
CA ARG A 82 -24.34 1.03 -26.73
C ARG A 82 -24.71 1.92 -25.56
N TYR A 83 -24.98 1.31 -24.42
CA TYR A 83 -25.23 1.97 -23.14
C TYR A 83 -23.99 1.86 -22.26
N LEU A 84 -23.61 2.95 -21.60
CA LEU A 84 -22.61 2.96 -20.53
C LEU A 84 -23.35 2.96 -19.20
N VAL A 85 -23.19 1.89 -18.43
CA VAL A 85 -23.83 1.69 -17.14
C VAL A 85 -22.80 1.98 -16.04
N LEU A 86 -23.11 2.96 -15.19
CA LEU A 86 -22.33 3.27 -13.99
C LEU A 86 -22.71 2.28 -12.88
N PHE A 87 -21.71 1.73 -12.20
CA PHE A 87 -21.93 0.94 -11.00
C PHE A 87 -20.97 1.34 -9.88
N LEU A 88 -21.43 1.15 -8.66
CA LEU A 88 -20.72 1.40 -7.41
C LEU A 88 -20.54 0.07 -6.68
N ILE A 89 -19.33 -0.27 -6.28
CA ILE A 89 -19.03 -1.46 -5.47
C ILE A 89 -18.54 -1.01 -4.11
N ASP A 90 -19.25 -1.40 -3.05
CA ASP A 90 -18.72 -1.31 -1.70
C ASP A 90 -17.55 -2.30 -1.55
N LEU A 91 -16.36 -1.78 -1.30
CA LEU A 91 -15.13 -2.58 -1.20
C LEU A 91 -15.14 -3.53 0.01
N LYS A 92 -15.92 -3.25 1.04
CA LYS A 92 -16.03 -4.07 2.25
C LYS A 92 -17.01 -5.22 2.08
N SER A 93 -18.19 -4.95 1.53
CA SER A 93 -19.27 -5.96 1.41
C SER A 93 -19.34 -6.63 0.05
N ARG A 94 -18.58 -6.13 -0.95
CA ARG A 94 -18.65 -6.54 -2.35
C ARG A 94 -20.05 -6.39 -2.96
N ARG A 95 -20.91 -5.56 -2.36
CA ARG A 95 -22.24 -5.24 -2.90
C ARG A 95 -22.12 -4.24 -4.04
N VAL A 96 -22.83 -4.51 -5.13
CA VAL A 96 -22.88 -3.67 -6.32
C VAL A 96 -24.20 -2.92 -6.33
N HIS A 97 -24.13 -1.60 -6.48
CA HIS A 97 -25.27 -0.72 -6.73
C HIS A 97 -25.15 -0.20 -8.15
N VAL A 98 -26.15 -0.44 -8.97
CA VAL A 98 -26.25 0.09 -10.34
C VAL A 98 -27.20 1.27 -10.29
N ALA A 99 -26.80 2.40 -10.91
CA ALA A 99 -27.59 3.63 -10.97
C ALA A 99 -28.40 3.70 -12.27
#